data_AF-A0A1Q7KMQ9-F1
#
_entry.id   AF-A0A1Q7KMQ9-F1
#
_cell.length_a   1.000
_cell.length_b   1.000
_cell.length_c   1.000
_cell.angle_alpha   90.00
_cell.angle_beta   90.00
_cell.angle_gamma   90.00
#
_symmetry.space_group_name_H-M   'P 1'
#
loop_
_entity.id
_entity.type
_entity.pdbx_description
1 polymer ?
#
loop_
_entity_poly.entity_id
_entity_poly.type
_entity_poly.pdbx_seq_one_letter_code
_entity_poly.pdbx_strand_id
1 'polypeptide(L)'
;MKSFDEFLERRFPESRRKAYYLMSIHEHLPPEARRELKAIGWTKGLELAKLARRDGQRFESAIWLHRARQMQTEDFKREVEKELSGKEEEPWEIIYFKVYKSQIPVIEQAIDTAALMLGTDKSRGYCLEMTCADFLAGVNLDNGNPDILLNSISQFFKFLPGEQKHAFLQRVNEKIAS
;
A
#
# COMPACT_ATOMS: atom_id res chain seq x y z
N MET A 1 -10.06 -23.39 26.59
CA MET A 1 -10.36 -23.07 25.18
C MET A 1 -9.03 -23.12 24.46
N LYS A 2 -8.79 -24.12 23.59
CA LYS A 2 -7.62 -24.11 22.69
C LYS A 2 -7.80 -22.93 21.72
N SER A 3 -6.70 -22.37 21.22
CA SER A 3 -6.53 -20.96 20.80
C SER A 3 -7.66 -20.33 19.97
N PHE A 4 -7.71 -19.00 19.97
CA PHE A 4 -8.63 -18.21 19.14
C PHE A 4 -8.58 -18.62 17.65
N ASP A 5 -7.40 -18.98 17.16
CA ASP A 5 -7.20 -19.46 15.79
C ASP A 5 -7.92 -20.79 15.51
N GLU A 6 -7.93 -21.74 16.45
CA GLU A 6 -8.63 -23.02 16.29
C GLU A 6 -10.15 -22.83 16.28
N PHE A 7 -10.65 -21.84 17.03
CA PHE A 7 -12.06 -21.43 16.97
C PHE A 7 -12.40 -20.83 15.59
N LEU A 8 -11.54 -19.98 15.06
CA LEU A 8 -11.72 -19.36 13.74
C LEU A 8 -11.68 -20.39 12.61
N GLU A 9 -10.73 -21.33 12.64
CA GLU A 9 -10.64 -22.41 11.64
C GLU A 9 -11.87 -23.32 11.68
N ARG A 10 -12.38 -23.66 12.86
CA ARG A 10 -13.58 -24.51 12.98
C ARG A 10 -14.84 -23.79 12.51
N ARG A 11 -14.96 -22.49 12.77
CA ARG A 11 -16.21 -21.74 12.51
C ARG A 11 -16.23 -21.06 11.14
N PHE A 12 -15.07 -20.72 10.59
CA PHE A 12 -14.88 -20.09 9.29
C PHE A 12 -13.80 -20.81 8.47
N PRO A 13 -13.95 -22.12 8.20
CA PRO A 13 -12.91 -22.94 7.58
C PRO A 13 -12.48 -22.43 6.21
N GLU A 14 -13.39 -21.78 5.49
CA GLU A 14 -13.13 -21.29 4.13
C GLU A 14 -12.59 -19.86 4.07
N SER A 15 -12.65 -19.07 5.16
CA SER A 15 -12.16 -17.69 5.12
C SER A 15 -12.02 -17.05 6.52
N ARG A 16 -10.79 -17.07 7.05
CA ARG A 16 -10.43 -16.28 8.25
C ARG A 16 -10.74 -14.79 8.09
N ARG A 17 -10.59 -14.27 6.86
CA ARG A 17 -10.91 -12.87 6.50
C ARG A 17 -12.37 -12.51 6.82
N LYS A 18 -13.34 -13.41 6.56
CA LYS A 18 -14.75 -13.19 6.92
C LYS A 18 -14.95 -13.07 8.43
N ALA A 19 -14.19 -13.81 9.23
CA ALA A 19 -14.30 -13.74 10.68
C ALA A 19 -13.84 -12.37 11.21
N TYR A 20 -12.71 -11.86 10.73
CA TYR A 20 -12.23 -10.51 11.09
C TYR A 20 -13.23 -9.42 10.69
N TYR A 21 -13.90 -9.56 9.55
CA TYR A 21 -14.96 -8.63 9.15
C TYR A 21 -16.16 -8.65 10.09
N LEU A 22 -16.62 -9.83 10.47
CA LEU A 22 -17.73 -9.96 11.43
C LEU A 22 -17.37 -9.41 12.80
N MET A 23 -16.13 -9.61 13.25
CA MET A 23 -15.64 -9.04 14.50
C MET A 23 -15.59 -7.52 14.44
N SER A 24 -15.01 -6.94 13.40
CA SER A 24 -14.90 -5.49 13.24
C SER A 24 -16.27 -4.83 13.22
N ILE A 25 -17.24 -5.43 12.51
CA ILE A 25 -18.63 -4.99 12.53
C ILE A 25 -19.24 -5.14 13.93
N HIS A 26 -19.03 -6.28 14.60
CA HIS A 26 -19.60 -6.50 15.93
C HIS A 26 -19.05 -5.52 16.97
N GLU A 27 -17.77 -5.19 16.90
CA GLU A 27 -17.03 -4.38 17.86
C GLU A 27 -17.30 -2.89 17.69
N HIS A 28 -17.36 -2.40 16.45
CA HIS A 28 -17.40 -0.95 16.20
C HIS A 28 -18.79 -0.45 15.79
N LEU A 29 -19.63 -1.26 15.13
CA LEU A 29 -20.95 -0.77 14.74
C LEU A 29 -21.91 -0.73 15.95
N PRO A 30 -22.64 0.38 16.14
CA PRO A 30 -23.73 0.44 17.10
C PRO A 30 -24.79 -0.65 16.85
N PRO A 31 -25.47 -1.16 17.90
CA PRO A 31 -26.51 -2.18 17.78
C PRO A 31 -27.60 -1.86 16.74
N GLU A 32 -28.01 -0.60 16.66
CA GLU A 32 -28.99 -0.10 15.68
C GLU A 32 -28.50 -0.25 14.24
N ALA A 33 -27.24 0.08 13.95
CA ALA A 33 -26.64 -0.11 12.63
C ALA A 33 -26.51 -1.59 12.27
N ARG A 34 -26.19 -2.45 13.26
CA ARG A 34 -26.07 -3.90 13.04
C ARG A 34 -27.38 -4.55 12.61
N ARG A 35 -28.52 -4.06 13.09
CA ARG A 35 -29.85 -4.57 12.67
C ARG A 35 -30.14 -4.29 11.19
N GLU A 36 -29.54 -3.24 10.65
CA GLU A 36 -29.76 -2.81 9.27
C GLU A 36 -28.82 -3.44 8.25
N LEU A 37 -27.78 -4.15 8.71
CA LEU A 37 -26.80 -4.83 7.84
C LEU A 37 -27.46 -5.75 6.81
N LYS A 38 -28.59 -6.37 7.15
CA LYS A 38 -29.34 -7.25 6.24
C LYS A 38 -29.92 -6.48 5.04
N ALA A 39 -30.25 -5.20 5.22
CA ALA A 39 -30.81 -4.34 4.17
C ALA A 39 -29.73 -3.71 3.30
N ILE A 40 -28.60 -3.29 3.88
CA ILE A 40 -27.51 -2.61 3.14
C ILE A 40 -26.43 -3.56 2.59
N GLY A 41 -26.38 -4.79 3.11
CA GLY A 41 -25.39 -5.80 2.74
C GLY A 41 -24.07 -5.68 3.51
N TRP A 42 -23.37 -6.82 3.62
CA TRP A 42 -22.15 -6.96 4.41
C TRP A 42 -20.99 -6.08 3.94
N THR A 43 -20.87 -5.86 2.63
CA THR A 43 -19.80 -5.02 2.06
C THR A 43 -19.90 -3.59 2.56
N LYS A 44 -21.10 -2.98 2.51
CA LYS A 44 -21.33 -1.63 3.05
C LYS A 44 -21.24 -1.62 4.58
N GLY A 45 -21.68 -2.69 5.24
CA GLY A 45 -21.50 -2.88 6.67
C GLY A 45 -20.05 -2.83 7.13
N LEU A 46 -19.13 -3.41 6.35
CA LEU A 46 -17.70 -3.34 6.64
C LEU A 46 -17.15 -1.93 6.49
N GLU A 47 -17.58 -1.18 5.47
CA GLU A 47 -17.17 0.22 5.29
C GLU A 47 -17.67 1.11 6.43
N LEU A 48 -18.91 0.90 6.90
CA LEU A 48 -19.43 1.56 8.11
C LEU A 48 -18.57 1.25 9.34
N ALA A 49 -18.05 0.01 9.47
CA ALA A 49 -17.19 -0.36 10.59
C ALA A 49 -15.87 0.40 10.58
N LYS A 50 -15.32 0.73 9.40
CA LYS A 50 -14.12 1.56 9.30
C LYS A 50 -14.35 2.96 9.87
N LEU A 51 -15.47 3.60 9.47
CA LEU A 51 -15.85 4.92 9.98
C LEU A 51 -16.12 4.89 11.48
N ALA A 52 -16.92 3.91 11.94
CA ALA A 52 -17.25 3.77 13.35
C ALA A 52 -15.99 3.53 14.20
N ARG A 53 -15.02 2.79 13.68
CA ARG A 53 -13.72 2.60 14.34
C ARG A 53 -12.91 3.89 14.44
N ARG A 54 -12.92 4.73 13.41
CA ARG A 54 -12.24 6.04 13.40
C ARG A 54 -12.91 7.02 14.37
N ASP A 55 -14.23 7.15 14.26
CA ASP A 55 -15.00 8.21 14.93
C ASP A 55 -15.43 7.85 16.35
N GLY A 56 -15.45 6.55 16.68
CA GLY A 56 -15.87 6.04 17.97
C GLY A 56 -17.25 6.55 18.37
N GLN A 57 -17.32 7.27 19.49
CA GLN A 57 -18.58 7.83 20.00
C GLN A 57 -19.17 8.95 19.13
N ARG A 58 -18.38 9.56 18.25
CA ARG A 58 -18.85 10.62 17.33
C ARG A 58 -19.40 10.07 16.01
N PHE A 59 -19.44 8.74 15.88
CA PHE A 59 -19.91 8.11 14.65
C PHE A 59 -21.39 8.39 14.39
N GLU A 60 -21.68 9.18 13.36
CA GLU A 60 -23.04 9.54 12.95
C GLU A 60 -23.70 8.42 12.14
N SER A 61 -24.01 7.32 12.83
CA SER A 61 -24.58 6.09 12.27
C SER A 61 -25.78 6.34 11.34
N ALA A 62 -26.72 7.20 11.74
CA ALA A 62 -27.92 7.47 10.96
C ALA A 62 -27.62 8.10 9.57
N ILE A 63 -26.65 9.02 9.50
CA ILE A 63 -26.26 9.69 8.25
C ILE A 63 -25.62 8.68 7.31
N TRP A 64 -24.66 7.90 7.83
CA TRP A 64 -23.94 6.92 7.02
C TRP A 64 -24.82 5.74 6.60
N LEU A 65 -25.76 5.30 7.44
CA LEU A 65 -26.77 4.29 7.06
C LEU A 65 -27.69 4.80 5.96
N HIS A 66 -28.12 6.07 6.02
CA HIS A 66 -28.93 6.66 4.97
C HIS A 66 -28.17 6.69 3.63
N ARG A 67 -26.91 7.17 3.64
CA ARG A 67 -26.04 7.15 2.46
C ARG A 67 -25.83 5.73 1.91
N ALA A 68 -25.58 4.77 2.79
CA ALA A 68 -25.42 3.36 2.43
C ALA A 68 -26.64 2.77 1.71
N ARG A 69 -27.86 3.23 2.02
CA ARG A 69 -29.09 2.78 1.34
C ARG A 69 -29.27 3.38 -0.05
N GLN A 70 -28.85 4.64 -0.23
CA GLN A 70 -29.07 5.40 -1.48
C GLN A 70 -27.99 5.13 -2.53
N MET A 71 -26.75 4.91 -2.10
CA MET A 71 -25.59 4.78 -2.99
C MET A 71 -25.41 3.34 -3.48
N GLN A 72 -24.77 3.14 -4.64
CA GLN A 72 -24.24 1.82 -5.00
C GLN A 72 -23.05 1.45 -4.11
N THR A 73 -22.69 0.17 -4.09
CA THR A 73 -21.62 -0.32 -3.19
C THR A 73 -20.27 0.35 -3.45
N GLU A 74 -19.89 0.56 -4.71
CA GLU A 74 -18.61 1.21 -5.04
C GLU A 74 -18.64 2.72 -4.78
N ASP A 75 -19.76 3.40 -5.03
CA ASP A 75 -19.94 4.82 -4.66
C ASP A 75 -19.80 5.01 -3.15
N PHE A 76 -20.44 4.12 -2.39
CA PHE A 76 -20.38 4.16 -0.94
C PHE A 76 -18.96 3.92 -0.41
N LYS A 77 -18.23 2.95 -0.97
CA LYS A 77 -16.82 2.71 -0.62
C LYS A 77 -15.95 3.94 -0.88
N ARG A 78 -16.13 4.60 -2.03
CA ARG A 78 -15.39 5.83 -2.37
C ARG A 78 -15.71 6.97 -1.41
N GLU A 79 -16.97 7.16 -1.08
CA GLU A 79 -17.38 8.20 -0.13
C GLU A 79 -16.79 7.96 1.26
N VAL A 80 -16.76 6.69 1.71
CA VAL A 80 -16.11 6.30 2.97
C VAL A 80 -14.59 6.52 2.92
N GLU A 81 -13.92 6.13 1.84
CA GLU A 81 -12.48 6.31 1.71
C GLU A 81 -12.09 7.80 1.62
N LYS A 82 -12.89 8.61 0.92
CA LYS A 82 -12.74 10.07 0.87
C LYS A 82 -12.89 10.69 2.26
N GLU A 83 -13.89 10.27 3.01
CA GLU A 83 -14.10 10.71 4.38
C GLU A 83 -12.91 10.32 5.29
N LEU A 84 -12.39 9.10 5.15
CA LEU A 84 -11.27 8.61 5.97
C LEU A 84 -9.93 9.26 5.62
N SER A 85 -9.63 9.43 4.34
CA SER A 85 -8.33 9.89 3.83
C SER A 85 -8.25 11.40 3.60
N GLY A 86 -9.40 12.07 3.49
CA GLY A 86 -9.52 13.48 3.10
C GLY A 86 -9.15 13.74 1.63
N LYS A 87 -8.95 12.68 0.82
CA LYS A 87 -8.54 12.78 -0.59
C LYS A 87 -9.59 12.10 -1.47
N GLU A 88 -9.86 12.70 -2.64
CA GLU A 88 -10.53 11.98 -3.70
C GLU A 88 -9.51 11.07 -4.37
N GLU A 89 -9.57 9.77 -4.10
CA GLU A 89 -8.83 8.79 -4.89
C GLU A 89 -9.49 8.63 -6.26
N GLU A 90 -8.66 8.58 -7.30
CA GLU A 90 -9.16 8.27 -8.64
C GLU A 90 -9.82 6.89 -8.66
N PRO A 91 -10.95 6.76 -9.39
CA PRO A 91 -11.64 5.49 -9.49
C PRO A 91 -10.74 4.45 -10.15
N TRP A 92 -10.45 3.35 -9.45
CA TRP A 92 -9.74 2.21 -9.98
C TRP A 92 -10.62 0.95 -9.96
N GLU A 93 -10.43 0.08 -10.95
CA GLU A 93 -11.08 -1.22 -11.05
C GLU A 93 -10.02 -2.30 -11.12
N ILE A 94 -10.17 -3.37 -10.33
CA ILE A 94 -9.30 -4.55 -10.46
C ILE A 94 -9.79 -5.37 -11.64
N ILE A 95 -8.97 -5.44 -12.68
CA ILE A 95 -9.19 -6.29 -13.83
C ILE A 95 -8.44 -7.59 -13.62
N TYR A 96 -9.17 -8.71 -13.64
CA TYR A 96 -8.58 -10.05 -13.61
C TYR A 96 -8.45 -10.58 -15.04
N PHE A 97 -7.24 -10.96 -15.43
CA PHE A 97 -6.97 -11.62 -16.71
C PHE A 97 -6.07 -12.83 -16.50
N LYS A 98 -6.30 -13.88 -17.30
CA LYS A 98 -5.46 -15.07 -17.30
C LYS A 98 -4.21 -14.76 -18.12
N VAL A 99 -3.06 -15.19 -17.60
CA VAL A 99 -1.76 -15.06 -18.26
C VAL A 99 -1.11 -16.42 -18.37
N TYR A 100 -0.36 -16.63 -19.46
CA TYR A 100 0.49 -17.80 -19.59
C TYR A 100 1.72 -17.64 -18.69
N LYS A 101 2.29 -18.75 -18.20
CA LYS A 101 3.52 -18.72 -17.39
C LYS A 101 4.67 -18.00 -18.10
N SER A 102 4.77 -18.14 -19.43
CA SER A 102 5.76 -17.44 -20.25
C SER A 102 5.62 -15.91 -20.25
N GLN A 103 4.46 -15.38 -19.86
CA GLN A 103 4.19 -13.94 -19.82
C GLN A 103 4.52 -13.31 -18.47
N ILE A 104 4.72 -14.11 -17.42
CA ILE A 104 5.02 -13.62 -16.06
C ILE A 104 6.26 -12.70 -16.05
N PRO A 105 7.41 -13.07 -16.66
CA PRO A 105 8.60 -12.22 -16.62
C PRO A 105 8.39 -10.85 -17.26
N VAL A 106 7.58 -10.79 -18.33
CA VAL A 106 7.26 -9.55 -19.05
C VAL A 106 6.39 -8.64 -18.19
N ILE A 107 5.43 -9.21 -17.47
CA ILE A 107 4.53 -8.46 -16.57
C ILE A 107 5.31 -7.93 -15.37
N GLU A 108 6.17 -8.74 -14.78
CA GLU A 108 7.03 -8.34 -13.66
C GLU A 108 7.93 -7.17 -14.06
N GLN A 109 8.62 -7.28 -15.21
CA GLN A 109 9.45 -6.20 -15.74
C GLN A 109 8.67 -4.92 -16.00
N ALA A 110 7.44 -5.01 -16.54
CA ALA A 110 6.59 -3.85 -16.79
C ALA A 110 6.16 -3.16 -15.48
N ILE A 111 5.79 -3.94 -14.46
CA ILE A 111 5.43 -3.42 -13.13
C ILE A 111 6.63 -2.72 -12.48
N ASP A 112 7.82 -3.32 -12.56
CA ASP A 112 9.02 -2.74 -11.97
C ASP A 112 9.44 -1.46 -12.69
N THR A 113 9.30 -1.42 -14.02
CA THR A 113 9.54 -0.21 -14.82
C THR A 113 8.56 0.91 -14.47
N ALA A 114 7.27 0.59 -14.32
CA ALA A 114 6.27 1.57 -13.88
C ALA A 114 6.55 2.07 -12.46
N ALA A 115 6.95 1.17 -11.55
CA ALA A 115 7.32 1.52 -10.19
C ALA A 115 8.52 2.49 -10.15
N LEU A 116 9.50 2.30 -11.03
CA LEU A 116 10.65 3.21 -11.22
C LEU A 116 10.20 4.58 -11.70
N MET A 117 9.33 4.64 -12.72
CA MET A 117 8.80 5.90 -13.27
C MET A 117 7.97 6.68 -12.24
N LEU A 118 7.24 5.97 -11.38
CA LEU A 118 6.34 6.56 -10.38
C LEU A 118 7.01 6.82 -9.01
N GLY A 119 8.28 6.47 -8.84
CA GLY A 119 9.02 6.74 -7.59
C GLY A 119 8.48 6.02 -6.34
N THR A 120 7.81 4.88 -6.52
CA THR A 120 7.16 4.09 -5.45
C THR A 120 8.14 3.40 -4.49
N ASP A 121 7.68 2.91 -3.34
CA ASP A 121 8.56 2.22 -2.38
C ASP A 121 9.19 0.94 -2.95
N LYS A 122 8.51 0.25 -3.88
CA LYS A 122 9.06 -0.92 -4.57
C LYS A 122 10.29 -0.54 -5.40
N SER A 123 10.29 0.62 -6.04
CA SER A 123 11.44 1.08 -6.83
C SER A 123 12.59 1.58 -5.98
N ARG A 124 12.31 2.11 -4.79
CA ARG A 124 13.34 2.39 -3.78
C ARG A 124 14.02 1.11 -3.29
N GLY A 125 13.22 0.08 -2.98
CA GLY A 125 13.72 -1.24 -2.58
C GLY A 125 14.58 -1.90 -3.67
N TYR A 126 14.10 -1.91 -4.91
CA TYR A 126 14.86 -2.42 -6.06
C TYR A 126 16.13 -1.61 -6.34
N CYS A 127 16.08 -0.28 -6.24
CA CYS A 127 17.27 0.57 -6.40
C CYS A 127 18.32 0.27 -5.32
N LEU A 128 17.88 0.01 -4.08
CA LEU A 128 18.77 -0.41 -2.99
C LEU A 128 19.34 -1.81 -3.25
N GLU A 129 18.54 -2.73 -3.76
CA GLU A 129 18.99 -4.08 -4.12
C GLU A 129 20.06 -4.05 -5.24
N MET A 130 19.84 -3.26 -6.30
CA MET A 130 20.82 -3.04 -7.35
C MET A 130 22.11 -2.41 -6.81
N THR A 131 21.98 -1.44 -5.89
CA THR A 131 23.13 -0.83 -5.19
C THR A 131 23.93 -1.85 -4.40
N CYS A 132 23.24 -2.70 -3.64
CA CYS A 132 23.85 -3.76 -2.86
C CYS A 132 24.51 -4.80 -3.77
N ALA A 133 23.88 -5.15 -4.89
CA ALA A 133 24.44 -6.07 -5.88
C ALA A 133 25.73 -5.50 -6.51
N ASP A 134 25.72 -4.22 -6.91
CA ASP A 134 26.89 -3.55 -7.48
C ASP A 134 28.03 -3.41 -6.45
N PHE A 135 27.68 -3.10 -5.18
CA PHE A 135 28.64 -3.03 -4.09
C PHE A 135 29.24 -4.41 -3.76
N LEU A 136 28.40 -5.46 -3.66
CA LEU A 136 28.83 -6.83 -3.42
C LEU A 136 29.64 -7.41 -4.58
N ALA A 137 29.30 -7.04 -5.82
CA ALA A 137 30.08 -7.36 -7.01
C ALA A 137 31.44 -6.63 -7.00
N GLY A 138 31.49 -5.38 -6.53
CA GLY A 138 32.72 -4.62 -6.34
C GLY A 138 33.61 -5.14 -5.20
N VAL A 139 33.02 -5.72 -4.15
CA VAL A 139 33.74 -6.36 -3.03
C VAL A 139 34.38 -7.70 -3.42
N ASN A 140 33.84 -8.39 -4.43
CA ASN A 140 34.37 -9.67 -4.93
C ASN A 140 35.42 -9.54 -6.05
N LEU A 141 35.83 -8.31 -6.39
CA LEU A 141 36.88 -8.07 -7.38
C LEU A 141 38.11 -7.52 -6.66
N ASP A 142 39.01 -8.42 -6.27
CA ASP A 142 40.36 -8.08 -5.76
C ASP A 142 41.21 -7.24 -6.74
N ASN A 143 40.66 -6.90 -7.92
CA ASN A 143 41.16 -5.88 -8.85
C ASN A 143 40.22 -4.66 -8.82
N GLY A 144 40.33 -3.83 -7.79
CA GLY A 144 39.50 -2.63 -7.60
C GLY A 144 39.59 -1.67 -8.78
N ASN A 145 38.59 -1.67 -9.65
CA ASN A 145 38.42 -0.63 -10.66
C ASN A 145 37.70 0.57 -10.02
N PRO A 146 38.40 1.70 -9.76
CA PRO A 146 37.81 2.89 -9.13
C PRO A 146 36.68 3.53 -9.96
N ASP A 147 36.61 3.23 -11.26
CA ASP A 147 35.56 3.73 -12.14
C ASP A 147 34.18 3.17 -11.78
N ILE A 148 34.12 1.98 -11.18
CA ILE A 148 32.86 1.38 -10.73
C ILE A 148 32.28 2.21 -9.59
N LEU A 149 33.11 2.58 -8.61
CA LEU A 149 32.68 3.42 -7.49
C LEU A 149 32.27 4.83 -7.97
N LEU A 150 33.03 5.41 -8.90
CA LEU A 150 32.69 6.71 -9.51
C LEU A 150 31.36 6.66 -10.28
N ASN A 151 31.10 5.58 -11.01
CA ASN A 151 29.83 5.38 -11.70
C ASN A 151 28.66 5.24 -10.73
N SER A 152 28.82 4.49 -9.65
CA SER A 152 27.79 4.35 -8.61
C SER A 152 27.46 5.69 -7.97
N ILE A 153 28.46 6.48 -7.56
CA ILE A 153 28.26 7.83 -7.00
C ILE A 153 27.54 8.74 -8.00
N SER A 154 27.91 8.67 -9.28
CA SER A 154 27.29 9.45 -10.36
C SER A 154 25.82 9.07 -10.59
N GLN A 155 25.46 7.79 -10.45
CA GLN A 155 24.06 7.36 -10.50
C GLN A 155 23.28 7.86 -9.28
N PHE A 156 23.81 7.75 -8.05
CA PHE A 156 23.15 8.27 -6.85
C PHE A 156 22.92 9.77 -6.89
N PHE A 157 23.88 10.53 -7.43
CA PHE A 157 23.74 11.97 -7.57
C PHE A 157 22.51 12.37 -8.39
N LYS A 158 22.14 11.59 -9.42
CA LYS A 158 20.96 11.89 -10.27
C LYS A 158 19.65 11.82 -9.49
N PHE A 159 19.57 10.97 -8.47
CA PHE A 159 18.36 10.76 -7.66
C PHE A 159 18.17 11.80 -6.56
N LEU A 160 19.17 12.63 -6.29
CA LEU A 160 19.03 13.70 -5.31
C LEU A 160 18.05 14.79 -5.80
N PRO A 161 17.14 15.27 -4.93
CA PRO A 161 16.38 16.50 -5.14
C PRO A 161 17.28 17.71 -5.42
N GLY A 162 16.79 18.71 -6.14
CA GLY A 162 17.58 19.86 -6.62
C GLY A 162 18.41 20.56 -5.53
N GLU A 163 17.80 20.88 -4.39
CA GLU A 163 18.50 21.50 -3.26
C GLU A 163 19.61 20.61 -2.67
N GLN A 164 19.36 19.30 -2.62
CA GLN A 164 20.30 18.31 -2.09
C GLN A 164 21.46 18.04 -3.06
N LYS A 165 21.22 18.15 -4.38
CA LYS A 165 22.29 18.15 -5.39
C LYS A 165 23.25 19.31 -5.18
N HIS A 166 22.73 20.51 -4.95
CA HIS A 166 23.55 21.69 -4.72
C HIS A 166 24.36 21.58 -3.43
N ALA A 167 23.75 21.14 -2.33
CA ALA A 167 24.45 20.89 -1.07
C ALA A 167 25.55 19.81 -1.20
N PHE A 168 25.29 18.75 -1.98
CA PHE A 168 26.29 17.72 -2.25
C PHE A 168 27.47 18.26 -3.05
N LEU A 169 27.21 18.99 -4.15
CA LEU A 169 28.27 19.59 -4.97
C LEU A 169 29.10 20.61 -4.17
N GLN A 170 28.46 21.41 -3.32
CA GLN A 170 29.14 22.36 -2.46
C GLN A 170 30.12 21.66 -1.51
N ARG A 171 29.68 20.59 -0.83
CA ARG A 171 30.54 19.80 0.06
C ARG A 171 31.71 19.13 -0.67
N VAL A 172 31.49 18.64 -1.89
CA VAL A 172 32.56 18.04 -2.70
C VAL A 172 33.57 19.11 -3.11
N ASN A 173 33.11 20.27 -3.57
CA ASN A 173 33.97 21.39 -3.95
C ASN A 173 34.77 21.94 -2.76
N GLU A 174 34.17 22.06 -1.58
CA GLU A 174 34.86 22.45 -0.34
C GLU A 174 35.97 21.47 0.04
N LYS A 175 35.76 20.16 -0.16
CA LYS A 175 36.79 19.14 0.08
C LYS A 175 37.90 19.10 -0.97
N ILE A 176 37.64 19.52 -2.21
CA ILE A 176 38.66 19.61 -3.26
C ILE A 176 39.56 20.84 -3.07
N ALA A 177 39.03 21.89 -2.43
CA ALA A 177 39.77 23.12 -2.14
C ALA A 177 40.61 23.09 -0.83
N SER A 178 40.51 22.00 -0.07
CA SER A 178 41.29 21.71 1.14
C SER A 178 42.46 20.79 0.85
#